data_AF-A0A9J6D749-F1
#
_entry.id   AF-A0A9J6D749-F1
#
_cell.length_a   1.000
_cell.length_b   1.000
_cell.length_c   1.000
_cell.angle_alpha   90.00
_cell.angle_beta   90.00
_cell.angle_gamma   90.00
#
_symmetry.space_group_name_H-M   'P 1'
#
loop_
_entity.id
_entity.type
_entity.pdbx_description
1 polymer ?
#
loop_
_entity_poly.entity_id
_entity_poly.type
_entity_poly.pdbx_seq_one_letter_code
_entity_poly.pdbx_strand_id
1 'polypeptide(L)'
;MHWTVMREPVWKEHWTSSVIENRVVDNVCETKHERHQYVLKEVDTIPDVMVSSCVAFGCTNRAKQKPGITFHVFPKDKTLRDAWQRAVRRDGWEPKNADVLCSEHFEANCFDRTDQTTRLRPGSIPTIFPAFPAHLQKPMSTITNAKRKREAPKCRTALSPVVSAEAAVEMPSEPSSPAKDWYRSKAEESAQEVPQLKKKVKTLQQSKRRLSKRCDASENLIKELKERKLLSEKGLEVFEATFSPEIQQLLVRAHEKTNKMYPPELRAFALTLHYYSAAAYEYVRSKFNNALPSQRTLRQWYKSVNSDPGFTSEAFDFIKNLGKSQDKPLIATLMMDDMAIKNMFS
;
A
#
# COMPACT_ATOMS: atom_id res chain seq x y z
N MET A 1 -43.28 -21.08 -2.40
CA MET A 1 -43.24 -21.12 -3.86
C MET A 1 -41.76 -21.21 -4.21
N HIS A 2 -41.23 -22.42 -4.28
CA HIS A 2 -39.88 -22.66 -4.79
C HIS A 2 -40.04 -22.92 -6.28
N TRP A 3 -39.89 -21.88 -7.09
CA TRP A 3 -39.70 -22.06 -8.53
C TRP A 3 -38.23 -22.42 -8.74
N THR A 4 -37.95 -23.72 -8.87
CA THR A 4 -36.66 -24.16 -9.38
C THR A 4 -36.82 -24.36 -10.88
N VAL A 5 -36.48 -23.34 -11.65
CA VAL A 5 -36.05 -23.50 -13.04
C VAL A 5 -34.70 -22.81 -13.15
N MET A 6 -33.64 -23.56 -12.89
CA MET A 6 -32.33 -23.23 -13.45
C MET A 6 -32.38 -23.57 -14.94
N ARG A 7 -32.11 -22.58 -15.79
CA ARG A 7 -31.31 -22.81 -16.99
C ARG A 7 -30.16 -21.83 -17.03
N GLU A 8 -29.01 -22.41 -17.31
CA GLU A 8 -27.74 -21.76 -17.61
C GLU A 8 -27.93 -20.62 -18.62
N PRO A 9 -27.25 -19.48 -18.46
CA PRO A 9 -27.21 -18.49 -19.52
C PRO A 9 -26.39 -19.06 -20.69
N VAL A 10 -27.09 -19.26 -21.82
CA VAL A 10 -26.49 -19.56 -23.12
C VAL A 10 -25.61 -18.38 -23.53
N TRP A 11 -24.31 -18.48 -23.27
CA TRP A 11 -23.28 -17.69 -23.93
C TRP A 11 -22.55 -18.57 -24.93
N LYS A 12 -23.18 -18.78 -26.08
CA LYS A 12 -22.50 -19.16 -27.32
C LYS A 12 -23.31 -18.55 -28.44
N GLU A 13 -22.85 -17.43 -28.98
CA GLU A 13 -22.55 -17.18 -30.39
C GLU A 13 -21.57 -15.99 -30.44
N HIS A 14 -20.63 -15.99 -31.38
CA HIS A 14 -19.48 -15.07 -31.53
C HIS A 14 -18.15 -15.44 -30.84
N TRP A 15 -17.68 -16.67 -31.04
CA TRP A 15 -16.25 -16.89 -31.31
C TRP A 15 -16.16 -17.66 -32.62
N THR A 16 -15.97 -16.95 -33.73
CA THR A 16 -15.67 -17.56 -35.02
C THR A 16 -14.35 -18.31 -34.93
N SER A 17 -14.44 -19.60 -35.22
CA SER A 17 -13.34 -20.53 -35.35
C SER A 17 -12.30 -20.04 -36.37
N SER A 18 -11.03 -20.14 -36.00
CA SER A 18 -9.96 -20.37 -36.95
C SER A 18 -8.83 -21.14 -36.26
N VAL A 19 -8.72 -22.41 -36.69
CA VAL A 19 -7.53 -23.27 -36.64
C VAL A 19 -7.18 -23.86 -35.27
N ILE A 20 -7.49 -25.15 -35.09
CA ILE A 20 -6.54 -26.27 -35.26
C ILE A 20 -7.37 -27.55 -35.10
N GLU A 21 -7.52 -28.28 -36.20
CA GLU A 21 -7.95 -29.67 -36.20
C GLU A 21 -6.97 -30.50 -35.36
N ASN A 22 -7.47 -31.33 -34.46
CA ASN A 22 -6.99 -32.70 -34.39
C ASN A 22 -8.02 -33.62 -33.73
N ARG A 23 -8.25 -34.70 -34.47
CA ARG A 23 -9.24 -35.74 -34.32
C ARG A 23 -8.59 -36.86 -33.52
N VAL A 24 -9.10 -37.18 -32.34
CA VAL A 24 -8.93 -38.50 -31.74
C VAL A 24 -10.30 -38.97 -31.31
N VAL A 25 -10.59 -40.20 -31.71
CA VAL A 25 -11.88 -40.84 -31.80
C VAL A 25 -12.17 -41.63 -30.51
N ASP A 26 -13.44 -41.63 -30.14
CA ASP A 26 -14.22 -42.72 -29.52
C ASP A 26 -14.08 -43.12 -28.03
N ASN A 27 -15.28 -43.05 -27.42
CA ASN A 27 -15.92 -44.00 -26.50
C ASN A 27 -15.44 -44.10 -25.04
N VAL A 28 -16.36 -43.84 -24.09
CA VAL A 28 -17.12 -44.86 -23.34
C VAL A 28 -17.90 -44.22 -22.17
N CYS A 29 -19.21 -44.51 -22.17
CA CYS A 29 -20.15 -44.82 -21.07
C CYS A 29 -20.12 -44.07 -19.71
N GLU A 30 -21.31 -43.56 -19.37
CA GLU A 30 -21.83 -43.22 -18.05
C GLU A 30 -21.42 -44.19 -16.92
N THR A 31 -21.02 -43.65 -15.77
CA THR A 31 -21.41 -44.21 -14.48
C THR A 31 -21.35 -43.16 -13.36
N LYS A 32 -22.48 -43.06 -12.65
CA LYS A 32 -22.66 -42.80 -11.20
C LYS A 32 -21.80 -41.74 -10.52
N HIS A 33 -22.51 -40.73 -10.01
CA HIS A 33 -22.46 -40.22 -8.63
C HIS A 33 -21.36 -40.84 -7.74
N GLU A 34 -20.16 -40.29 -7.81
CA GLU A 34 -19.23 -40.31 -6.70
C GLU A 34 -19.10 -38.89 -6.15
N ARG A 35 -19.59 -38.77 -4.92
CA ARG A 35 -19.51 -37.62 -4.04
C ARG A 35 -18.02 -37.32 -3.84
N HIS A 36 -17.45 -36.43 -4.67
CA HIS A 36 -16.10 -35.92 -4.47
C HIS A 36 -16.07 -35.17 -3.14
N GLN A 37 -15.72 -35.92 -2.10
CA GLN A 37 -15.18 -35.43 -0.85
C GLN A 37 -13.84 -34.76 -1.20
N TYR A 38 -13.91 -33.50 -1.61
CA TYR A 38 -12.73 -32.66 -1.70
C TYR A 38 -12.18 -32.51 -0.29
N VAL A 39 -11.12 -33.28 -0.03
CA VAL A 39 -10.14 -33.00 0.99
C VAL A 39 -9.71 -31.55 0.77
N LEU A 40 -10.20 -30.66 1.65
CA LEU A 40 -9.64 -29.33 1.83
C LEU A 40 -8.17 -29.55 2.18
N LYS A 41 -7.29 -29.49 1.19
CA LYS A 41 -5.89 -29.18 1.45
C LYS A 41 -5.92 -27.81 2.10
N GLU A 42 -5.47 -27.76 3.35
CA GLU A 42 -5.27 -26.55 4.14
C GLU A 42 -4.54 -25.53 3.26
N VAL A 43 -5.30 -24.60 2.70
CA VAL A 43 -4.75 -23.39 2.10
C VAL A 43 -4.64 -22.42 3.26
N ASP A 44 -3.40 -22.17 3.64
CA ASP A 44 -2.93 -21.25 4.66
C ASP A 44 -3.98 -20.19 5.02
N THR A 45 -4.58 -20.37 6.21
CA THR A 45 -5.25 -19.31 6.94
C THR A 45 -4.43 -18.03 6.80
N ILE A 46 -5.02 -16.96 6.26
CA ILE A 46 -4.51 -15.60 6.39
C ILE A 46 -4.22 -15.42 7.87
N PRO A 47 -2.96 -15.27 8.31
CA PRO A 47 -2.70 -15.13 9.72
C PRO A 47 -3.38 -13.84 10.15
N ASP A 48 -4.32 -14.01 11.08
CA ASP A 48 -4.74 -13.00 12.02
C ASP A 48 -3.53 -12.11 12.35
N VAL A 49 -3.71 -10.78 12.25
CA VAL A 49 -2.63 -9.79 12.27
C VAL A 49 -1.65 -10.08 13.40
N MET A 50 -0.55 -10.79 13.08
CA MET A 50 0.45 -11.17 14.08
C MET A 50 0.98 -9.88 14.69
N VAL A 51 0.78 -9.72 16.00
CA VAL A 51 1.42 -8.67 16.77
C VAL A 51 2.91 -8.99 16.77
N SER A 52 3.66 -8.35 15.88
CA SER A 52 5.11 -8.56 15.82
C SER A 52 5.76 -7.88 17.03
N SER A 53 6.42 -8.70 17.86
CA SER A 53 7.22 -8.26 19.01
C SER A 53 8.70 -8.28 18.66
N CYS A 54 9.44 -7.28 19.12
CA CYS A 54 10.89 -7.24 18.93
C CYS A 54 11.55 -8.46 19.59
N VAL A 55 12.49 -9.11 18.89
CA VAL A 55 13.19 -10.30 19.39
C VAL A 55 14.41 -9.95 20.27
N ALA A 56 14.86 -8.70 20.25
CA ALA A 56 16.01 -8.25 21.03
C ALA A 56 15.81 -8.51 22.53
N PHE A 57 16.86 -9.00 23.19
CA PHE A 57 16.86 -9.25 24.62
C PHE A 57 16.48 -7.98 25.39
N GLY A 58 15.54 -8.09 26.33
CA GLY A 58 15.05 -6.96 27.14
C GLY A 58 14.20 -5.91 26.40
N CYS A 59 13.88 -6.10 25.12
CA CYS A 59 13.03 -5.19 24.37
C CYS A 59 11.55 -5.55 24.51
N THR A 60 10.71 -4.60 24.91
CA THR A 60 9.26 -4.79 25.09
C THR A 60 8.41 -4.18 23.98
N ASN A 61 9.04 -3.69 22.90
CA ASN A 61 8.35 -3.02 21.80
C ASN A 61 7.49 -4.00 20.98
N ARG A 62 6.23 -3.61 20.76
CA ARG A 62 5.23 -4.34 19.94
C ARG A 62 4.62 -3.41 18.89
N ALA A 63 4.32 -3.95 17.70
CA ALA A 63 3.89 -3.18 16.53
C ALA A 63 2.67 -2.26 16.70
N LYS A 64 1.79 -2.53 17.68
CA LYS A 64 0.58 -1.73 17.94
C LYS A 64 0.67 -0.81 19.17
N GLN A 65 1.77 -0.84 19.92
CA GLN A 65 1.86 -0.18 21.23
C GLN A 65 2.50 1.22 21.20
N LYS A 66 3.43 1.48 20.27
CA LYS A 66 4.18 2.74 20.24
C LYS A 66 4.19 3.36 18.83
N PRO A 67 3.61 4.55 18.64
CA PRO A 67 3.69 5.24 17.35
C PRO A 67 5.14 5.66 17.05
N GLY A 68 5.57 5.50 15.80
CA GLY A 68 6.91 5.92 15.34
C GLY A 68 8.01 4.87 15.39
N ILE A 69 7.74 3.68 15.92
CA ILE A 69 8.67 2.54 15.87
C ILE A 69 8.36 1.65 14.67
N THR A 70 9.35 1.41 13.81
CA THR A 70 9.21 0.48 12.68
C THR A 70 9.82 -0.88 13.01
N PHE A 71 9.30 -1.93 12.39
CA PHE A 71 9.75 -3.31 12.58
C PHE A 71 10.37 -3.83 11.28
N HIS A 72 11.55 -4.44 11.39
CA HIS A 72 12.34 -4.90 10.27
C HIS A 72 12.57 -6.42 10.39
N VAL A 73 12.19 -7.13 9.32
CA VAL A 73 12.35 -8.58 9.21
C VAL A 73 13.82 -8.92 8.95
N PHE A 74 14.26 -10.08 9.43
CA PHE A 74 15.60 -10.58 9.15
C PHE A 74 15.85 -10.71 7.64
N PRO A 75 17.02 -10.27 7.14
CA PRO A 75 17.37 -10.37 5.73
C PRO A 75 17.32 -11.80 5.18
N LYS A 76 17.07 -11.92 3.87
CA LYS A 76 17.18 -13.19 3.14
C LYS A 76 18.63 -13.58 2.84
N ASP A 77 19.51 -12.58 2.73
CA ASP A 77 20.94 -12.81 2.56
C ASP A 77 21.50 -13.49 3.81
N LYS A 78 22.04 -14.70 3.65
CA LYS A 78 22.58 -15.53 4.72
C LYS A 78 23.65 -14.79 5.52
N THR A 79 24.56 -14.07 4.84
CA THR A 79 25.69 -13.41 5.51
C THR A 79 25.22 -12.31 6.46
N LEU A 80 24.25 -11.51 6.01
CA LEU A 80 23.66 -10.42 6.78
C LEU A 80 22.71 -10.94 7.86
N ARG A 81 21.96 -12.01 7.56
CA ARG A 81 21.10 -12.71 8.54
C ARG A 81 21.92 -13.27 9.70
N ASP A 82 23.05 -13.91 9.41
CA ASP A 82 23.99 -14.44 10.42
C ASP A 82 24.60 -13.29 11.24
N ALA A 83 24.86 -12.13 10.63
CA ALA A 83 25.34 -10.95 11.33
C ALA A 83 24.30 -10.39 12.31
N TRP A 84 23.03 -10.35 11.91
CA TRP A 84 21.93 -9.94 12.79
C TRP A 84 21.71 -10.95 13.93
N GLN A 85 21.76 -12.25 13.64
CA GLN A 85 21.64 -13.31 14.65
C GLN A 85 22.76 -13.19 15.70
N ARG A 86 24.00 -12.99 15.26
CA ARG A 86 25.15 -12.76 16.14
C ARG A 86 25.02 -11.48 16.96
N ALA A 87 24.36 -10.45 16.44
CA ALA A 87 24.12 -9.20 17.18
C ALA A 87 23.05 -9.35 18.28
N VAL A 88 22.04 -10.18 18.05
CA VAL A 88 20.97 -10.46 19.04
C VAL A 88 21.47 -11.31 20.21
N ARG A 89 22.55 -12.09 20.03
CA ARG A 89 23.26 -12.83 21.10
C ARG A 89 22.34 -13.68 21.99
N ARG A 90 21.44 -14.43 21.36
CA ARG A 90 20.56 -15.38 22.03
C ARG A 90 21.10 -16.80 21.82
N ASP A 91 21.46 -17.47 22.91
CA ASP A 91 22.03 -18.81 22.85
C ASP A 91 21.01 -19.83 22.34
N GLY A 92 21.47 -20.73 21.46
CA GLY A 92 20.66 -21.84 20.91
C GLY A 92 19.45 -21.41 20.07
N TRP A 93 19.43 -20.17 19.57
CA TRP A 93 18.32 -19.62 18.80
C TRP A 93 18.71 -19.26 17.36
N GLU A 94 17.81 -19.57 16.44
CA GLU A 94 17.90 -19.23 15.01
C GLU A 94 16.71 -18.35 14.57
N PRO A 95 16.94 -17.31 13.76
CA PRO A 95 15.88 -16.43 13.29
C PRO A 95 14.92 -17.16 12.35
N LYS A 96 13.63 -17.08 12.65
CA LYS A 96 12.51 -17.50 11.80
C LYS A 96 12.03 -16.34 10.93
N ASN A 97 11.20 -16.63 9.93
CA ASN A 97 10.69 -15.62 9.01
C ASN A 97 9.72 -14.60 9.66
N ALA A 98 9.15 -14.95 10.82
CA ALA A 98 8.29 -14.06 11.60
C ALA A 98 9.08 -13.16 12.58
N ASP A 99 10.38 -13.43 12.77
CA ASP A 99 11.19 -12.70 13.73
C ASP A 99 11.57 -11.32 13.20
N VAL A 100 11.45 -10.31 14.06
CA VAL A 100 11.67 -8.90 13.70
C VAL A 100 12.47 -8.16 14.77
N LEU A 101 13.19 -7.13 14.34
CA LEU A 101 13.83 -6.15 15.20
C LEU A 101 13.18 -4.77 15.01
N CYS A 102 12.97 -4.06 16.10
CA CYS A 102 12.45 -2.69 16.04
C CYS A 102 13.56 -1.68 15.69
N SER A 103 13.16 -0.50 15.23
CA SER A 103 14.07 0.56 14.78
C SER A 103 15.04 1.08 15.84
N GLU A 104 14.76 0.90 17.14
CA GLU A 104 15.65 1.34 18.23
C GLU A 104 16.98 0.56 18.27
N HIS A 105 17.08 -0.58 17.59
CA HIS A 105 18.30 -1.40 17.56
C HIS A 105 19.28 -1.00 16.45
N PHE A 106 18.93 0.00 15.64
CA PHE A 106 19.73 0.48 14.52
C PHE A 106 20.10 1.95 14.71
N GLU A 107 21.30 2.31 14.28
CA GLU A 107 21.72 3.71 14.23
C GLU A 107 20.88 4.51 13.23
N ALA A 108 20.74 5.82 13.48
CA ALA A 108 19.97 6.71 12.61
C ALA A 108 20.49 6.76 11.16
N ASN A 109 21.76 6.45 10.93
CA ASN A 109 22.41 6.41 9.62
C ASN A 109 22.02 5.19 8.77
N CYS A 110 21.55 4.10 9.41
CA CYS A 110 21.13 2.86 8.75
C CYS A 110 19.78 3.00 8.04
N PHE A 111 19.05 4.10 8.26
CA PHE A 111 17.73 4.31 7.68
C PHE A 111 17.80 5.15 6.41
N ASP A 112 17.13 4.66 5.36
CA ASP A 112 16.77 5.44 4.19
C ASP A 112 15.43 6.13 4.46
N ARG A 113 15.48 7.46 4.63
CA ARG A 113 14.30 8.34 4.78
C ARG A 113 13.91 9.04 3.49
N THR A 114 14.43 8.57 2.36
CA THR A 114 14.16 9.15 1.03
C THR A 114 12.79 8.74 0.49
N ASP A 115 12.23 7.63 1.00
CA ASP A 115 10.93 7.09 0.59
C ASP A 115 9.84 7.31 1.66
N GLN A 116 8.57 7.10 1.28
CA GLN A 116 7.40 7.19 2.18
C GLN A 116 7.42 6.15 3.32
N THR A 117 8.21 5.07 3.18
CA THR A 117 8.38 4.03 4.21
C THR A 117 9.82 4.04 4.72
N THR A 118 10.03 4.03 6.04
CA THR A 118 11.37 3.93 6.63
C THR A 118 11.92 2.52 6.40
N ARG A 119 12.98 2.40 5.59
CA ARG A 119 13.65 1.14 5.27
C ARG A 119 15.11 1.17 5.74
N LEU A 120 15.68 0.00 5.99
CA LEU A 120 17.10 -0.13 6.29
C LEU A 120 17.91 -0.12 4.99
N ARG A 121 19.03 0.59 4.99
CA ARG A 121 20.02 0.58 3.92
C ARG A 121 20.55 -0.85 3.72
N PRO A 122 20.89 -1.24 2.48
CA PRO A 122 21.55 -2.52 2.22
C PRO A 122 22.81 -2.69 3.08
N GLY A 123 22.96 -3.84 3.74
CA GLY A 123 24.12 -4.13 4.60
C GLY A 123 24.07 -3.55 6.02
N SER A 124 22.97 -2.89 6.43
CA SER A 124 22.82 -2.40 7.80
C SER A 124 22.75 -3.55 8.82
N ILE A 125 23.44 -3.41 9.94
CA ILE A 125 23.49 -4.40 11.04
C ILE A 125 23.01 -3.70 12.32
N PRO A 126 22.17 -4.33 13.16
CA PRO A 126 21.75 -3.75 14.42
C PRO A 126 22.95 -3.66 15.38
N THR A 127 23.22 -2.47 15.91
CA THR A 127 24.36 -2.19 16.79
C THR A 127 23.94 -1.78 18.21
N ILE A 128 22.67 -1.43 18.41
CA ILE A 128 22.18 -0.83 19.67
C ILE A 128 21.40 -1.86 20.48
N PHE A 129 21.96 -2.33 21.60
CA PHE A 129 21.32 -3.28 22.51
C PHE A 129 21.59 -2.91 23.98
N PRO A 130 20.80 -1.96 24.54
CA PRO A 130 21.08 -1.40 25.87
C PRO A 130 20.85 -2.37 27.02
N ALA A 131 20.07 -3.44 26.81
CA ALA A 131 19.76 -4.44 27.81
C ALA A 131 20.90 -5.44 28.10
N PHE A 132 22.01 -5.37 27.35
CA PHE A 132 23.18 -6.19 27.66
C PHE A 132 23.95 -5.60 28.85
N PRO A 133 24.40 -6.44 29.81
CA PRO A 133 25.22 -5.97 30.91
C PRO A 133 26.53 -5.34 30.40
N ALA A 134 27.03 -4.30 31.09
CA ALA A 134 28.12 -3.43 30.60
C ALA A 134 29.37 -4.17 30.10
N HIS A 135 29.67 -5.34 30.67
CA HIS A 135 30.81 -6.17 30.27
C HIS A 135 30.65 -6.87 28.90
N LEU A 136 29.44 -6.92 28.34
CA LEU A 136 29.14 -7.45 27.00
C LEU A 136 28.97 -6.34 25.95
N GLN A 137 28.92 -5.07 26.35
CA GLN A 137 28.84 -3.91 25.46
C GLN A 137 30.22 -3.56 24.87
N LYS A 138 30.91 -4.51 24.23
CA LYS A 138 32.13 -4.17 23.47
C LYS A 138 31.73 -3.52 22.14
N PRO A 139 32.22 -2.32 21.81
CA PRO A 139 32.10 -1.78 20.47
C PRO A 139 32.93 -2.67 19.53
N MET A 140 32.29 -3.29 18.54
CA MET A 140 33.03 -3.94 17.46
C MET A 140 33.82 -2.86 16.73
N SER A 141 35.14 -3.02 16.69
CA SER A 141 36.09 -2.12 16.05
C SER A 141 35.63 -1.74 14.65
N THR A 142 35.46 -0.44 14.43
CA THR A 142 35.26 0.18 13.14
C THR A 142 36.35 -0.30 12.18
N ILE A 143 35.98 -1.01 11.11
CA ILE A 143 36.79 -1.08 9.89
C ILE A 143 36.73 0.32 9.30
N THR A 144 37.63 1.21 9.74
CA THR A 144 37.89 2.47 9.06
C THR A 144 38.81 2.19 7.89
N ASN A 145 38.29 2.39 6.66
CA ASN A 145 39.13 2.62 5.49
C ASN A 145 39.85 3.96 5.66
N ALA A 146 40.95 3.94 6.41
CA ALA A 146 41.86 5.06 6.58
C ALA A 146 43.10 4.88 5.68
N LYS A 147 43.03 5.34 4.43
CA LYS A 147 44.16 5.94 3.69
C LYS A 147 43.73 6.38 2.29
N ARG A 148 43.39 7.66 2.15
CA ARG A 148 43.74 8.45 0.97
C ARG A 148 44.10 9.86 1.42
N LYS A 149 45.39 10.00 1.74
CA LYS A 149 46.10 11.26 1.95
C LYS A 149 45.92 12.11 0.69
N ARG A 150 45.28 13.27 0.81
CA ARG A 150 45.44 14.36 -0.16
C ARG A 150 45.92 15.59 0.61
N GLU A 151 47.14 15.98 0.28
CA GLU A 151 47.88 17.08 0.86
C GLU A 151 47.27 18.42 0.43
N ALA A 152 47.18 19.36 1.37
CA ALA A 152 46.89 20.76 1.10
C ALA A 152 48.17 21.48 0.64
N PRO A 153 48.12 22.36 -0.38
CA PRO A 153 49.28 23.14 -0.77
C PRO A 153 49.49 24.33 0.18
N LYS A 154 50.64 24.34 0.87
CA LYS A 154 51.37 25.53 1.32
C LYS A 154 52.11 26.13 0.10
N CYS A 155 52.52 27.39 -0.03
CA CYS A 155 52.46 28.65 0.71
C CYS A 155 53.07 29.70 -0.26
N ARG A 156 52.80 31.00 -0.11
CA ARG A 156 53.87 32.03 -0.09
C ARG A 156 53.36 33.41 0.36
N THR A 157 53.73 33.70 1.60
CA THR A 157 54.33 34.90 2.21
C THR A 157 54.21 36.30 1.57
N ALA A 158 53.77 37.21 2.45
CA ALA A 158 54.22 38.58 2.76
C ALA A 158 54.17 39.70 1.70
N LEU A 159 53.44 40.77 2.03
CA LEU A 159 54.00 42.04 2.53
C LEU A 159 52.86 42.90 3.14
N SER A 160 53.19 43.68 4.16
CA SER A 160 52.40 44.77 4.75
C SER A 160 53.41 45.85 5.16
N PRO A 161 53.00 47.06 5.57
CA PRO A 161 51.99 47.96 5.00
C PRO A 161 52.55 49.41 4.89
N VAL A 162 51.83 50.30 4.19
CA VAL A 162 51.97 51.76 4.44
C VAL A 162 50.57 52.36 4.42
N VAL A 163 50.09 52.81 5.58
CA VAL A 163 49.15 53.93 5.68
C VAL A 163 49.39 54.63 7.01
N SER A 164 49.65 55.93 6.89
CA SER A 164 49.94 56.86 7.96
C SER A 164 48.75 57.11 8.87
N ALA A 165 49.10 57.56 10.07
CA ALA A 165 48.27 57.82 11.22
C ALA A 165 47.24 58.95 11.02
N GLU A 166 46.06 58.77 11.59
CA GLU A 166 45.22 59.85 12.10
C GLU A 166 44.92 59.58 13.58
N ALA A 167 45.06 60.65 14.36
CA ALA A 167 45.17 60.67 15.81
C ALA A 167 43.85 60.33 16.51
N ALA A 168 43.92 59.41 17.47
CA ALA A 168 42.87 59.20 18.46
C ALA A 168 43.12 60.12 19.65
N VAL A 169 42.13 60.97 19.95
CA VAL A 169 42.03 61.77 21.17
C VAL A 169 41.73 60.81 22.33
N GLU A 170 42.65 60.72 23.29
CA GLU A 170 42.45 60.00 24.55
C GLU A 170 41.48 60.76 25.46
N MET A 171 40.35 60.13 25.76
CA MET A 171 39.44 60.52 26.83
C MET A 171 39.70 59.65 28.07
N PRO A 172 39.84 60.22 29.28
CA PRO A 172 40.14 59.47 30.49
C PRO A 172 39.10 58.38 30.82
N SER A 173 39.61 57.17 31.08
CA SER A 173 38.85 55.97 31.41
C SER A 173 38.32 56.01 32.85
N GLU A 174 37.00 56.08 32.99
CA GLU A 174 36.30 55.74 34.24
C GLU A 174 36.53 54.27 34.63
N PRO A 175 36.67 53.95 35.94
CA PRO A 175 36.90 52.58 36.39
C PRO A 175 35.70 51.67 36.07
N SER A 176 35.93 50.62 35.28
CA SER A 176 34.86 49.70 34.87
C SER A 176 34.40 48.84 36.04
N SER A 177 33.08 48.84 36.26
CA SER A 177 32.44 47.88 37.18
C SER A 177 32.52 46.46 36.59
N PRO A 178 32.74 45.41 37.39
CA PRO A 178 32.76 44.01 36.92
C PRO A 178 31.53 43.61 36.10
N ALA A 179 30.38 44.24 36.37
CA ALA A 179 29.16 44.06 35.58
C ALA A 179 29.30 44.61 34.15
N LYS A 180 29.90 45.79 33.97
CA LYS A 180 30.12 46.40 32.64
C LYS A 180 31.06 45.54 31.77
N ASP A 181 32.09 44.94 32.37
CA ASP A 181 33.02 44.07 31.64
C ASP A 181 32.37 42.74 31.26
N TRP A 182 31.49 42.19 32.11
CA TRP A 182 30.66 41.03 31.75
C TRP A 182 29.76 41.31 30.55
N TYR A 183 29.05 42.45 30.54
CA TYR A 183 28.21 42.85 29.39
C TYR A 183 29.03 43.08 28.12
N ARG A 184 30.22 43.68 28.23
CA ARG A 184 31.12 43.89 27.09
C ARG A 184 31.62 42.57 26.50
N SER A 185 32.04 41.64 27.35
CA SER A 185 32.50 40.31 26.93
C SER A 185 31.36 39.50 26.27
N LYS A 186 30.14 39.60 26.80
CA LYS A 186 28.94 38.97 26.21
C LYS A 186 28.57 39.59 24.85
N ALA A 187 28.77 40.90 24.69
CA ALA A 187 28.55 41.59 23.42
C ALA A 187 29.59 41.17 22.36
N GLU A 188 30.85 40.98 22.75
CA GLU A 188 31.91 40.48 21.86
C GLU A 188 31.73 39.01 21.47
N GLU A 189 31.35 38.15 22.42
CA GLU A 189 31.01 36.74 22.15
C GLU A 189 29.85 36.65 21.14
N SER A 190 28.79 37.44 21.35
CA SER A 190 27.66 37.53 20.42
C SER A 190 28.09 38.09 19.06
N ALA A 191 28.97 39.09 19.03
CA ALA A 191 29.48 39.66 17.78
C ALA A 191 30.34 38.67 16.98
N GLN A 192 31.05 37.75 17.65
CA GLN A 192 31.80 36.67 17.00
C GLN A 192 30.90 35.55 16.46
N GLU A 193 29.74 35.30 17.05
CA GLU A 193 28.78 34.30 16.57
C GLU A 193 28.00 34.76 15.33
N VAL A 194 27.71 36.07 15.21
CA VAL A 194 26.92 36.64 14.12
C VAL A 194 27.44 36.27 12.71
N PRO A 195 28.75 36.34 12.40
CA PRO A 195 29.29 35.88 11.11
C PRO A 195 29.05 34.39 10.84
N GLN A 196 29.14 33.54 11.85
CA GLN A 196 28.94 32.09 11.71
C GLN A 196 27.47 31.78 11.41
N LEU A 197 26.55 32.41 12.15
CA LEU A 197 25.11 32.29 11.92
C LEU A 197 24.72 32.84 10.54
N LYS A 198 25.26 33.99 10.12
CA LYS A 198 25.05 34.55 8.77
C LYS A 198 25.50 33.59 7.67
N LYS A 199 26.65 32.91 7.84
CA LYS A 199 27.11 31.86 6.90
C LYS A 199 26.13 30.69 6.87
N LYS A 200 25.68 30.20 8.04
CA LYS A 200 24.74 29.08 8.16
C LYS A 200 23.39 29.38 7.51
N VAL A 201 22.86 30.60 7.69
CA VAL A 201 21.63 31.06 7.03
C VAL A 201 21.80 31.07 5.51
N LYS A 202 22.92 31.58 4.98
CA LYS A 202 23.19 31.56 3.53
C LYS A 202 23.24 30.13 2.98
N THR A 203 23.93 29.21 3.67
CA THR A 203 24.03 27.80 3.25
C THR A 203 22.66 27.11 3.25
N LEU A 204 21.86 27.32 4.30
CA LEU A 204 20.51 26.76 4.40
C LEU A 204 19.57 27.32 3.33
N GLN A 205 19.63 28.64 3.07
CA GLN A 205 18.86 29.27 2.00
C GLN A 205 19.25 28.74 0.62
N GLN A 206 20.56 28.52 0.36
CA GLN A 206 21.01 27.88 -0.88
C GLN A 206 20.52 26.43 -0.99
N SER A 207 20.58 25.65 0.09
CA SER A 207 20.06 24.28 0.13
C SER A 207 18.56 24.24 -0.18
N LYS A 208 17.77 25.12 0.45
CA LYS A 208 16.33 25.26 0.18
C LYS A 208 16.06 25.60 -1.28
N ARG A 209 16.80 26.55 -1.86
CA ARG A 209 16.66 26.92 -3.29
C ARG A 209 16.98 25.75 -4.22
N ARG A 210 18.05 24.97 -3.94
CA ARG A 210 18.42 23.79 -4.74
C ARG A 210 17.37 22.69 -4.64
N LEU A 211 16.84 22.45 -3.45
CA LEU A 211 15.79 21.46 -3.23
C LEU A 211 14.50 21.86 -3.94
N SER A 212 14.07 23.12 -3.81
CA SER A 212 12.91 23.66 -4.54
C SER A 212 13.04 23.45 -6.03
N LYS A 213 14.18 23.83 -6.64
CA LYS A 213 14.42 23.61 -8.07
C LYS A 213 14.32 22.14 -8.50
N ARG A 214 14.72 21.19 -7.64
CA ARG A 214 14.58 19.75 -7.92
C ARG A 214 13.12 19.30 -7.85
N CYS A 215 12.37 19.82 -6.88
CA CYS A 215 10.94 19.59 -6.79
C CYS A 215 10.23 20.14 -8.02
N ASP A 216 10.49 21.41 -8.38
CA ASP A 216 9.93 22.06 -9.57
C ASP A 216 10.27 21.28 -10.85
N ALA A 217 11.51 20.82 -11.00
CA ALA A 217 11.93 20.00 -12.13
C ALA A 217 11.21 18.64 -12.18
N SER A 218 11.00 17.99 -11.02
CA SER A 218 10.29 16.72 -10.93
C SER A 218 8.79 16.89 -11.22
N GLU A 219 8.19 17.96 -10.72
CA GLU A 219 6.79 18.33 -10.99
C GLU A 219 6.57 18.64 -12.47
N ASN A 220 7.48 19.38 -13.10
CA ASN A 220 7.45 19.66 -14.53
C ASN A 220 7.60 18.38 -15.36
N LEU A 221 8.49 17.47 -14.97
CA LEU A 221 8.65 16.18 -15.65
C LEU A 221 7.38 15.32 -15.53
N ILE A 222 6.75 15.27 -14.36
CA ILE A 222 5.46 14.58 -14.16
C ILE A 222 4.36 15.22 -15.02
N LYS A 223 4.32 16.55 -15.09
CA LYS A 223 3.35 17.29 -15.92
C LYS A 223 3.55 16.96 -17.40
N GLU A 224 4.79 16.99 -17.88
CA GLU A 224 5.15 16.65 -19.26
C GLU A 224 4.82 15.19 -19.61
N LEU A 225 5.09 14.24 -18.71
CA LEU A 225 4.72 12.83 -18.91
C LEU A 225 3.20 12.62 -18.96
N LYS A 226 2.41 13.40 -18.20
CA LYS A 226 0.95 13.40 -18.25
C LYS A 226 0.42 14.00 -19.54
N GLU A 227 0.93 15.15 -19.96
CA GLU A 227 0.52 15.84 -21.18
C GLU A 227 0.83 15.02 -22.43
N ARG A 228 1.97 14.32 -22.44
CA ARG A 228 2.35 13.40 -23.52
C ARG A 228 1.68 12.03 -23.44
N LYS A 229 0.78 11.78 -22.46
CA LYS A 229 0.15 10.47 -22.19
C LYS A 229 1.15 9.31 -22.01
N LEU A 230 2.40 9.59 -21.70
CA LEU A 230 3.48 8.60 -21.54
C LEU A 230 3.48 7.91 -20.17
N LEU A 231 2.52 8.22 -19.31
CA LEU A 231 2.17 7.35 -18.17
C LEU A 231 1.39 6.14 -18.71
N SER A 232 2.15 5.30 -19.41
CA SER A 232 1.82 4.03 -20.07
C SER A 232 0.55 4.06 -20.92
N GLU A 233 0.61 4.71 -22.09
CA GLU A 233 -0.34 4.50 -23.19
C GLU A 233 -0.51 3.01 -23.50
N LYS A 234 0.60 2.25 -23.46
CA LYS A 234 0.60 0.78 -23.52
C LYS A 234 -0.16 0.11 -22.37
N GLY A 235 -0.15 0.72 -21.19
CA GLY A 235 -0.91 0.25 -20.01
C GLY A 235 -2.40 0.54 -20.15
N LEU A 236 -2.76 1.68 -20.75
CA LEU A 236 -4.14 2.00 -21.08
C LEU A 236 -4.66 1.08 -22.19
N GLU A 237 -3.89 0.83 -23.25
CA GLU A 237 -4.23 -0.13 -24.30
C GLU A 237 -4.40 -1.55 -23.74
N VAL A 238 -3.49 -2.02 -22.90
CA VAL A 238 -3.61 -3.32 -22.24
C VAL A 238 -4.83 -3.33 -21.32
N PHE A 239 -5.09 -2.26 -20.57
CA PHE A 239 -6.26 -2.15 -19.71
C PHE A 239 -7.57 -2.20 -20.52
N GLU A 240 -7.64 -1.45 -21.62
CA GLU A 240 -8.79 -1.39 -22.53
C GLU A 240 -9.02 -2.72 -23.26
N ALA A 241 -7.93 -3.41 -23.64
CA ALA A 241 -8.00 -4.71 -24.29
C ALA A 241 -8.30 -5.87 -23.32
N THR A 242 -7.87 -5.77 -22.05
CA THR A 242 -7.97 -6.86 -21.07
C THR A 242 -9.30 -6.86 -20.33
N PHE A 243 -9.85 -5.69 -20.01
CA PHE A 243 -11.05 -5.56 -19.21
C PHE A 243 -12.22 -5.08 -20.05
N SER A 244 -13.39 -5.70 -19.88
CA SER A 244 -14.60 -5.21 -20.52
C SER A 244 -14.97 -3.80 -20.02
N PRO A 245 -15.70 -3.00 -20.81
CA PRO A 245 -16.09 -1.64 -20.43
C PRO A 245 -16.78 -1.55 -19.07
N GLU A 246 -17.51 -2.59 -18.68
CA GLU A 246 -18.24 -2.68 -17.41
C GLU A 246 -17.27 -2.83 -16.23
N ILE A 247 -16.23 -3.67 -16.38
CA ILE A 247 -15.18 -3.84 -15.36
C ILE A 247 -14.35 -2.56 -15.26
N GLN A 248 -14.05 -1.91 -16.39
CA GLN A 248 -13.35 -0.63 -16.38
C GLN A 248 -14.14 0.41 -15.59
N GLN A 249 -15.46 0.54 -15.81
CA GLN A 249 -16.31 1.45 -15.03
C GLN A 249 -16.36 1.10 -13.54
N LEU A 250 -16.33 -0.19 -13.19
CA LEU A 250 -16.26 -0.63 -11.79
C LEU A 250 -14.93 -0.22 -11.16
N LEU A 251 -13.81 -0.39 -11.86
CA LEU A 251 -12.48 -0.02 -11.38
C LEU A 251 -12.33 1.50 -11.22
N VAL A 252 -12.86 2.28 -12.16
CA VAL A 252 -12.94 3.75 -12.04
C VAL A 252 -13.75 4.14 -10.80
N ARG A 253 -14.90 3.50 -10.56
CA ARG A 253 -15.71 3.73 -9.35
C ARG A 253 -15.04 3.27 -8.05
N ALA A 254 -14.17 2.26 -8.10
CA ALA A 254 -13.40 1.81 -6.95
C ALA A 254 -12.31 2.82 -6.57
N HIS A 255 -11.80 3.55 -7.56
CA HIS A 255 -10.80 4.61 -7.36
C HIS A 255 -11.45 5.93 -6.96
N GLU A 256 -12.56 6.31 -7.60
CA GLU A 256 -13.25 7.57 -7.40
C GLU A 256 -14.70 7.35 -6.95
N LYS A 257 -15.10 8.02 -5.87
CA LYS A 257 -16.51 8.01 -5.42
C LYS A 257 -17.35 8.79 -6.42
N THR A 258 -18.02 8.09 -7.33
CA THR A 258 -18.94 8.70 -8.30
C THR A 258 -20.39 8.64 -7.80
N ASN A 259 -21.17 9.69 -8.09
CA ASN A 259 -22.64 9.67 -7.92
C ASN A 259 -23.37 9.28 -9.23
N LYS A 260 -22.65 8.68 -10.19
CA LYS A 260 -23.22 8.30 -11.48
C LYS A 260 -24.07 7.04 -11.33
N MET A 261 -25.18 6.98 -12.07
CA MET A 261 -26.04 5.79 -12.12
C MET A 261 -25.25 4.54 -12.53
N TYR A 262 -25.55 3.41 -11.88
CA TYR A 262 -24.94 2.13 -12.21
C TYR A 262 -25.43 1.65 -13.58
N PRO A 263 -24.52 1.15 -14.44
CA PRO A 263 -24.90 0.60 -15.74
C PRO A 263 -25.77 -0.65 -15.56
N PRO A 264 -26.66 -0.96 -16.52
CA PRO A 264 -27.63 -2.05 -16.41
C PRO A 264 -26.96 -3.42 -16.23
N GLU A 265 -25.79 -3.64 -16.84
CA GLU A 265 -25.00 -4.87 -16.75
C GLU A 265 -24.49 -5.09 -15.32
N LEU A 266 -23.97 -4.02 -14.70
CA LEU A 266 -23.48 -4.06 -13.31
C LEU A 266 -24.65 -4.19 -12.32
N ARG A 267 -25.79 -3.57 -12.62
CA ARG A 267 -27.04 -3.79 -11.87
C ARG A 267 -27.45 -5.27 -11.93
N ALA A 268 -27.45 -5.88 -13.11
CA ALA A 268 -27.77 -7.29 -13.29
C ALA A 268 -26.81 -8.18 -12.48
N PHE A 269 -25.50 -7.99 -12.65
CA PHE A 269 -24.47 -8.71 -11.89
C PHE A 269 -24.68 -8.60 -10.37
N ALA A 270 -24.91 -7.38 -9.86
CA ALA A 270 -25.09 -7.16 -8.44
C ALA A 270 -26.36 -7.84 -7.89
N LEU A 271 -27.47 -7.76 -8.62
CA LEU A 271 -28.72 -8.43 -8.25
C LEU A 271 -28.58 -9.96 -8.29
N THR A 272 -27.95 -10.50 -9.33
CA THR A 272 -27.72 -11.94 -9.47
C THR A 272 -26.84 -12.49 -8.35
N LEU A 273 -25.71 -11.82 -8.08
CA LEU A 273 -24.80 -12.28 -7.03
C LEU A 273 -25.44 -12.20 -5.64
N HIS A 274 -26.17 -11.11 -5.35
CA HIS A 274 -26.89 -10.95 -4.10
C HIS A 274 -28.02 -11.98 -3.93
N TYR A 275 -28.72 -12.32 -5.03
CA TYR A 275 -29.75 -13.36 -5.05
C TYR A 275 -29.19 -14.75 -4.70
N TYR A 276 -28.05 -15.14 -5.28
CA TYR A 276 -27.42 -16.43 -4.97
C TYR A 276 -26.79 -16.47 -3.58
N SER A 277 -26.13 -15.39 -3.15
CA SER A 277 -25.55 -15.30 -1.81
C SER A 277 -25.28 -13.85 -1.41
N ALA A 278 -26.07 -13.35 -0.47
CA ALA A 278 -25.85 -12.04 0.13
C ALA A 278 -24.47 -11.93 0.82
N ALA A 279 -23.97 -13.03 1.39
CA ALA A 279 -22.64 -13.08 2.01
C ALA A 279 -21.52 -12.98 0.95
N ALA A 280 -21.65 -13.69 -0.17
CA ALA A 280 -20.69 -13.59 -1.27
C ALA A 280 -20.70 -12.18 -1.88
N TYR A 281 -21.88 -11.58 -2.03
CA TYR A 281 -22.02 -10.20 -2.47
C TYR A 281 -21.29 -9.23 -1.54
N GLU A 282 -21.51 -9.31 -0.23
CA GLU A 282 -20.85 -8.42 0.73
C GLU A 282 -19.33 -8.62 0.76
N TYR A 283 -18.87 -9.86 0.64
CA TYR A 283 -17.45 -10.16 0.51
C TYR A 283 -16.85 -9.47 -0.72
N VAL A 284 -17.41 -9.68 -1.91
CA VAL A 284 -16.93 -9.04 -3.14
C VAL A 284 -16.99 -7.51 -3.01
N ARG A 285 -18.10 -6.97 -2.53
CA ARG A 285 -18.25 -5.53 -2.30
C ARG A 285 -17.14 -4.95 -1.41
N SER A 286 -16.81 -5.64 -0.31
CA SER A 286 -15.74 -5.21 0.59
C SER A 286 -14.35 -5.26 -0.06
N LYS A 287 -14.08 -6.26 -0.91
CA LYS A 287 -12.79 -6.45 -1.59
C LYS A 287 -12.57 -5.46 -2.74
N PHE A 288 -13.65 -4.98 -3.36
CA PHE A 288 -13.61 -4.02 -4.45
C PHE A 288 -13.85 -2.58 -3.96
N ASN A 289 -13.28 -2.19 -2.80
CA ASN A 289 -13.37 -0.83 -2.24
C ASN A 289 -14.78 -0.24 -2.18
N ASN A 290 -15.81 -1.08 -1.97
CA ASN A 290 -17.22 -0.68 -2.01
C ASN A 290 -17.67 -0.03 -3.32
N ALA A 291 -17.06 -0.38 -4.45
CA ALA A 291 -17.46 0.06 -5.78
C ALA A 291 -18.83 -0.50 -6.23
N LEU A 292 -19.25 -1.62 -5.62
CA LEU A 292 -20.55 -2.22 -5.85
C LEU A 292 -21.66 -1.51 -5.05
N PRO A 293 -22.91 -1.54 -5.56
CA PRO A 293 -24.07 -0.93 -4.91
C PRO A 293 -24.21 -1.28 -3.43
N SER A 294 -24.70 -0.33 -2.63
CA SER A 294 -25.04 -0.62 -1.23
C SER A 294 -26.27 -1.54 -1.16
N GLN A 295 -26.44 -2.26 -0.05
CA GLN A 295 -27.66 -3.04 0.20
C GLN A 295 -28.94 -2.18 0.11
N ARG A 296 -28.88 -0.90 0.50
CA ARG A 296 -30.00 0.05 0.34
C ARG A 296 -30.35 0.25 -1.13
N THR A 297 -29.34 0.40 -1.98
CA THR A 297 -29.51 0.52 -3.44
C THR A 297 -30.13 -0.75 -4.03
N LEU A 298 -29.67 -1.93 -3.60
CA LEU A 298 -30.26 -3.21 -4.03
C LEU A 298 -31.74 -3.31 -3.63
N ARG A 299 -32.09 -2.98 -2.37
CA ARG A 299 -33.48 -2.97 -1.90
C ARG A 299 -34.36 -2.05 -2.73
N GLN A 300 -33.85 -0.87 -3.10
CA GLN A 300 -34.57 0.06 -3.96
C GLN A 300 -34.81 -0.53 -5.37
N TRP A 301 -33.86 -1.30 -5.90
CA TRP A 301 -34.02 -1.97 -7.18
C TRP A 301 -34.97 -3.16 -7.15
N TYR A 302 -35.04 -3.89 -6.02
CA TYR A 302 -36.04 -4.96 -5.84
C TYR A 302 -37.46 -4.41 -5.68
N LYS A 303 -37.62 -3.17 -5.18
CA LYS A 303 -38.93 -2.54 -5.00
C LYS A 303 -39.74 -2.43 -6.30
N SER A 304 -39.09 -2.39 -7.46
CA SER A 304 -39.79 -2.23 -8.73
C SER A 304 -40.41 -3.52 -9.28
N VAL A 305 -40.29 -4.66 -8.59
CA VAL A 305 -40.88 -5.92 -9.06
C VAL A 305 -42.31 -6.02 -8.54
N ASN A 306 -43.28 -6.05 -9.46
CA ASN A 306 -44.68 -6.25 -9.08
C ASN A 306 -44.84 -7.62 -8.39
N SER A 307 -45.40 -7.62 -7.18
CA SER A 307 -45.63 -8.82 -6.37
C SER A 307 -47.10 -8.96 -5.98
N ASP A 308 -47.99 -8.35 -6.76
CA ASP A 308 -49.43 -8.48 -6.58
C ASP A 308 -49.88 -9.95 -6.66
N PRO A 309 -50.91 -10.35 -5.90
CA PRO A 309 -51.41 -11.71 -5.93
C PRO A 309 -51.97 -12.06 -7.32
N GLY A 310 -51.64 -13.26 -7.80
CA GLY A 310 -52.07 -13.78 -9.08
C GLY A 310 -50.91 -14.15 -9.99
N PHE A 311 -51.16 -14.20 -11.29
CA PHE A 311 -50.14 -14.47 -12.30
C PHE A 311 -49.44 -13.18 -12.72
N THR A 312 -48.12 -13.24 -12.88
CA THR A 312 -47.34 -12.11 -13.40
C THR A 312 -47.42 -12.06 -14.92
N SER A 313 -47.65 -10.87 -15.47
CA SER A 313 -47.63 -10.62 -16.92
C SER A 313 -46.31 -11.07 -17.57
N GLU A 314 -45.22 -10.86 -16.84
CA GLU A 314 -43.86 -11.16 -17.22
C GLU A 314 -43.65 -12.67 -17.43
N ALA A 315 -44.29 -13.51 -16.63
CA ALA A 315 -44.22 -14.96 -16.81
C ALA A 315 -44.92 -15.39 -18.10
N PHE A 316 -46.08 -14.81 -18.42
CA PHE A 316 -46.77 -15.11 -19.67
C PHE A 316 -46.03 -14.58 -20.89
N ASP A 317 -45.45 -13.38 -20.82
CA ASP A 317 -44.62 -12.82 -21.89
C ASP A 317 -43.39 -13.69 -22.15
N PHE A 318 -42.77 -14.22 -21.09
CA PHE A 318 -41.67 -15.17 -21.20
C PHE A 318 -42.09 -16.46 -21.92
N ILE A 319 -43.19 -17.10 -21.49
CA ILE A 319 -43.72 -18.32 -22.12
C ILE A 319 -44.07 -18.07 -23.59
N LYS A 320 -44.67 -16.92 -23.91
CA LYS A 320 -45.00 -16.50 -25.27
C LYS A 320 -43.76 -16.35 -26.14
N ASN A 321 -42.70 -15.73 -25.62
CA ASN A 321 -41.44 -15.58 -26.34
C ASN A 321 -40.72 -16.92 -26.52
N LEU A 322 -40.77 -17.80 -25.52
CA LEU A 322 -40.22 -19.14 -25.61
C LEU A 322 -40.93 -19.95 -26.71
N GLY A 323 -42.26 -19.88 -26.77
CA GLY A 323 -43.04 -20.54 -27.81
C GLY A 323 -42.70 -20.07 -29.23
N LYS A 324 -42.40 -18.77 -29.42
CA LYS A 324 -41.96 -18.23 -30.73
C LYS A 324 -40.58 -18.70 -31.16
N SER A 325 -39.70 -19.00 -30.20
CA SER A 325 -38.32 -19.41 -30.48
C SER A 325 -38.17 -20.87 -30.91
N GLN A 326 -39.25 -21.66 -30.81
CA GLN A 326 -39.24 -23.09 -31.09
C GLN A 326 -40.10 -23.41 -32.30
N ASP A 327 -39.60 -24.31 -33.17
CA ASP A 327 -40.35 -24.83 -34.32
C ASP A 327 -41.46 -25.82 -33.94
N LYS A 328 -41.46 -26.29 -32.69
CA LYS A 328 -42.43 -27.26 -32.18
C LYS A 328 -43.38 -26.59 -31.17
N PRO A 329 -44.64 -27.04 -31.10
CA PRO A 329 -45.59 -26.51 -30.12
C PRO A 329 -45.08 -26.73 -28.70
N LEU A 330 -45.03 -25.67 -27.91
CA LEU A 330 -44.65 -25.72 -26.50
C LEU A 330 -45.78 -26.35 -25.69
N ILE A 331 -45.56 -27.55 -25.17
CA ILE A 331 -46.48 -28.23 -24.26
C ILE A 331 -45.98 -28.01 -22.83
N ALA A 332 -46.84 -27.49 -21.97
CA ALA A 332 -46.54 -27.24 -20.56
C ALA A 332 -47.67 -27.78 -19.67
N THR A 333 -47.31 -28.18 -18.45
CA THR A 333 -48.25 -28.61 -17.42
C THR A 333 -48.20 -27.62 -16.26
N LEU A 334 -49.36 -27.12 -15.83
CA LEU A 334 -49.46 -26.28 -14.64
C LEU A 334 -49.61 -27.19 -13.42
N MET A 335 -48.65 -27.09 -12.49
CA MET A 335 -48.69 -27.78 -11.21
C MET A 335 -48.80 -26.75 -10.10
N MET A 336 -49.68 -27.00 -9.12
CA MET A 336 -49.92 -26.10 -7.99
C MET A 336 -49.89 -26.90 -6.70
N ASP A 337 -49.31 -26.31 -5.66
CA ASP A 337 -49.26 -26.85 -4.31
C ASP A 337 -49.30 -25.69 -3.31
N ASP A 338 -49.87 -25.92 -2.13
CA ASP A 338 -50.07 -24.90 -1.12
C ASP A 338 -48.94 -24.94 -0.07
N MET A 339 -48.50 -23.76 0.37
CA MET A 339 -47.56 -23.66 1.50
C MET A 339 -48.21 -22.95 2.67
N ALA A 340 -48.18 -23.58 3.85
CA ALA A 340 -48.57 -22.93 5.09
C ALA A 340 -47.59 -21.79 5.44
N ILE A 341 -48.13 -20.60 5.74
CA ILE A 341 -47.37 -19.43 6.19
C ILE A 341 -47.85 -19.07 7.61
N LYS A 342 -46.94 -18.61 8.47
CA LYS A 342 -47.29 -18.19 9.83
C LYS A 342 -48.19 -16.96 9.80
N ASN A 343 -49.33 -17.03 10.47
CA ASN A 343 -50.13 -15.84 10.75
C ASN A 343 -49.47 -15.04 11.89
N MET A 344 -49.04 -13.82 11.58
CA MET A 344 -48.32 -12.93 12.51
C MET A 344 -49.21 -11.83 13.09
N PHE A 345 -50.47 -11.72 12.64
CA PHE A 345 -51.40 -10.68 13.07
C PHE A 345 -52.74 -11.32 13.43
N SER A 346 -53.10 -11.23 14.71
CA SER A 346 -54.38 -11.66 15.28
C SER A 346 -55.11 -10.48 15.88
#